data_AF-A0A327GTY2-F1
#
_entry.id   AF-A0A327GTY2-F1
#
_cell.length_a   1.000
_cell.length_b   1.000
_cell.length_c   1.000
_cell.angle_alpha   90.00
_cell.angle_beta   90.00
_cell.angle_gamma   90.00
#
_symmetry.space_group_name_H-M   'P 1'
#
loop_
_entity.id
_entity.type
_entity.pdbx_description
1 polymer ?
#
loop_
_entity_poly.entity_id
_entity_poly.type
_entity_poly.pdbx_seq_one_letter_code
_entity_poly.pdbx_strand_id
1 'polypeptide(L)' 'MATLLLSEGNSRNSTEGGEWWELSWGDNRGQGLLSEGDVYSVSTNSENSFDLRIFDRWAQAWTDGLE' A
#
# COMPACT_ATOMS: atom_id res chain seq x y z
N MET A 1 -10.22 -1.76 -6.14
CA MET A 1 -8.75 -1.81 -5.96
C MET A 1 -8.32 -0.53 -5.26
N ALA A 2 -7.44 -0.63 -4.27
CA ALA A 2 -6.87 0.52 -3.58
C ALA A 2 -5.36 0.53 -3.80
N THR A 3 -4.79 1.72 -3.99
CA THR A 3 -3.37 1.89 -4.32
C THR A 3 -2.82 3.08 -3.54
N LEU A 4 -1.59 2.97 -3.05
CA LEU A 4 -0.84 4.05 -2.43
C LEU A 4 0.50 4.19 -3.13
N LEU A 5 0.82 5.37 -3.66
CA LEU A 5 2.20 5.70 -3.94
C LEU A 5 2.87 6.10 -2.62
N LEU A 6 3.94 5.40 -2.22
CA LEU A 6 4.56 5.63 -0.89
C LEU A 6 4.88 7.10 -0.63
N SER A 7 5.32 7.87 -1.63
CA SER A 7 5.58 9.32 -1.47
C SER A 7 4.36 10.17 -1.08
N GLU A 8 3.14 9.67 -1.22
CA GLU A 8 1.90 10.33 -0.81
C GLU A 8 1.58 10.11 0.68
N GLY A 9 2.20 9.10 1.31
CA GLY A 9 2.05 8.76 2.73
C GLY A 9 0.71 8.12 3.10
N ASN A 10 -0.39 8.47 2.45
CA ASN A 10 -1.68 7.81 2.62
C ASN A 10 -2.59 7.91 1.39
N SER A 11 -3.54 6.99 1.30
CA SER A 11 -4.61 7.02 0.30
C SER A 11 -5.91 6.51 0.90
N ARG A 12 -7.04 7.06 0.43
CA ARG A 12 -8.38 6.59 0.76
C ARG A 12 -9.14 6.31 -0.53
N ASN A 13 -9.73 5.13 -0.62
CA ASN A 13 -10.50 4.69 -1.77
C ASN A 13 -11.85 4.12 -1.30
N SER A 14 -12.93 4.42 -2.03
CA SER A 14 -14.27 3.87 -1.77
C SER A 14 -14.87 3.30 -3.05
N THR A 15 -15.56 2.18 -2.95
CA THR A 15 -16.31 1.58 -4.07
C THR A 15 -17.76 2.06 -4.05
N GLU A 16 -18.47 1.93 -5.18
CA GLU A 16 -19.91 2.21 -5.26
C GLU A 16 -20.74 1.33 -4.30
N GLY A 17 -20.22 0.16 -3.93
CA GLY A 17 -20.83 -0.75 -2.96
C GLY A 17 -20.67 -0.34 -1.49
N GLY A 18 -20.00 0.79 -1.20
CA GLY A 18 -19.78 1.28 0.16
C GLY A 18 -18.60 0.61 0.90
N GLU A 19 -17.85 -0.24 0.22
CA GLU A 19 -16.57 -0.71 0.75
C GLU A 19 -15.54 0.43 0.67
N TRP A 20 -14.71 0.55 1.69
CA TRP A 20 -13.65 1.54 1.76
C TRP A 20 -12.34 0.89 2.16
N TRP A 21 -11.26 1.55 1.73
CA TRP A 21 -9.89 1.14 1.95
C TRP A 21 -9.08 2.38 2.30
N GLU A 22 -8.34 2.28 3.39
CA GLU A 22 -7.37 3.27 3.84
C GLU A 22 -6.00 2.62 3.91
N LEU A 23 -5.06 3.17 3.16
CA LEU A 23 -3.68 2.72 3.10
C LEU A 23 -2.83 3.83 3.67
N SER A 24 -1.86 3.49 4.52
CA SER A 24 -0.88 4.47 4.99
C SER A 24 0.52 3.86 5.07
N TRP A 25 1.51 4.71 4.80
CA TRP A 25 2.92 4.41 4.94
C TRP A 25 3.56 5.48 5.84
N GLY A 26 4.20 5.02 6.91
CA GLY A 26 5.04 5.83 7.78
C GLY A 26 6.51 5.54 7.50
N ASP A 27 7.21 6.53 6.94
CA ASP A 27 8.68 6.55 6.83
C ASP A 27 9.28 6.90 8.20
N ASN A 28 9.46 5.89 9.04
CA ASN A 28 9.86 6.09 10.42
C ASN A 28 11.36 6.36 10.56
N ARG A 29 12.14 6.12 9.49
CA ARG A 29 13.58 6.43 9.44
C ARG A 29 13.90 7.71 8.68
N GLY A 30 12.92 8.29 7.98
CA GLY A 30 13.07 9.53 7.22
C GLY A 30 14.00 9.38 6.01
N GLN A 31 14.10 8.18 5.45
CA GLN A 31 15.01 7.89 4.33
C GLN A 31 14.36 8.16 2.96
N GLY A 32 13.04 8.39 2.93
CA GLY A 32 12.26 8.56 1.70
C GLY A 32 12.18 7.28 0.86
N LEU A 33 12.60 6.15 1.42
CA LEU A 33 12.70 4.84 0.78
C LEU A 33 12.16 3.79 1.75
N LEU A 34 11.76 2.64 1.22
CA LEU A 34 11.38 1.50 2.04
C LEU A 34 12.60 1.01 2.83
N SER A 35 12.50 1.06 4.16
CA SER A 35 13.61 0.82 5.07
C SER A 35 13.17 0.07 6.33
N GLU A 36 14.14 -0.40 7.11
CA GLU A 36 13.86 -1.10 8.36
C GLU A 36 13.18 -0.18 9.39
N GLY A 37 11.99 -0.58 9.82
CA GLY A 37 11.20 0.14 10.82
C GLY A 37 10.08 0.98 10.25
N ASP A 38 9.99 1.10 8.93
CA ASP A 38 8.82 1.68 8.28
C ASP A 38 7.57 0.82 8.51
N VAL A 39 6.41 1.47 8.56
CA VAL A 39 5.14 0.80 8.82
C VAL A 39 4.19 1.04 7.67
N TYR A 40 3.67 -0.04 7.10
CA TYR A 40 2.57 -0.01 6.15
C TYR A 40 1.30 -0.56 6.80
N SER A 41 0.22 0.22 6.78
CA SER A 41 -1.06 -0.14 7.39
C SER A 41 -2.17 -0.17 6.35
N VAL A 42 -3.06 -1.16 6.48
CA VAL A 42 -4.30 -1.27 5.69
C VAL A 42 -5.48 -1.32 6.66
N SER A 43 -6.47 -0.48 6.44
CA SER A 43 -7.76 -0.51 7.13
C SER A 43 -8.88 -0.60 6.10
N THR A 44 -9.85 -1.48 6.32
CA THR A 44 -10.99 -1.67 5.42
C THR A 44 -12.20 -2.18 6.19
N ASN A 45 -13.39 -1.95 5.64
CA ASN A 45 -14.63 -2.63 6.04
C ASN A 45 -15.02 -3.78 5.10
N SER A 46 -14.18 -4.13 4.12
CA SER A 46 -14.45 -5.28 3.26
C SER A 46 -14.22 -6.58 4.04
N GLU A 47 -15.13 -7.54 3.89
CA GLU A 47 -15.01 -8.89 4.45
C GLU A 47 -14.35 -9.88 3.47
N ASN A 48 -14.03 -9.41 2.26
CA ASN A 48 -13.43 -10.25 1.22
C ASN A 48 -11.95 -10.55 1.52
N SER A 49 -11.46 -11.69 1.05
CA SER A 49 -10.02 -11.98 1.02
C SER A 49 -9.30 -11.03 0.07
N PHE A 50 -8.10 -10.59 0.45
CA PHE A 50 -7.30 -9.69 -0.37
C PHE A 50 -5.80 -10.05 -0.36
N ASP A 51 -5.12 -9.69 -1.44
CA ASP A 51 -3.67 -9.74 -1.56
C ASP A 51 -3.08 -8.34 -1.35
N LEU A 52 -1.92 -8.26 -0.71
CA LEU A 52 -1.12 -7.04 -0.64
C LEU A 52 0.20 -7.25 -1.39
N ARG A 53 0.53 -6.33 -2.30
CA ARG A 53 1.76 -6.38 -3.10
C ARG A 53 2.35 -4.99 -3.24
N ILE A 54 3.68 -4.92 -3.36
CA ILE A 54 4.42 -3.68 -3.62
C ILE A 54 4.98 -3.76 -5.04
N PHE A 55 4.74 -2.70 -5.82
CA PHE A 55 5.31 -2.56 -7.15
C PHE A 55 6.52 -1.64 -7.09
N ASP A 56 7.69 -2.14 -7.51
CA ASP A 56 8.90 -1.34 -7.63
C ASP A 56 8.90 -0.58 -8.96
N ARG A 57 8.80 0.75 -8.88
CA ARG A 57 8.80 1.63 -10.05
C ARG A 57 10.19 1.81 -10.68
N TRP A 58 11.28 1.49 -10.01
CA TRP A 58 12.61 1.48 -10.63
C TRP A 58 12.83 0.20 -11.42
N ALA A 59 12.48 -0.94 -10.83
CA ALA A 59 12.60 -2.24 -11.50
C ALA A 59 11.50 -2.49 -12.55
N GLN A 60 10.39 -1.73 -12.47
CA GLN A 60 9.17 -1.96 -13.26
C GLN A 60 8.61 -3.39 -13.07
N ALA A 61 8.64 -3.87 -11.82
CA ALA A 61 8.27 -5.24 -11.47
C ALA A 61 7.64 -5.33 -10.07
N TRP A 62 6.92 -6.42 -9.80
CA TRP A 62 6.41 -6.73 -8.46
C TRP A 62 7.54 -7.26 -7.56
N THR A 63 7.61 -6.80 -6.30
CA THR A 63 8.68 -7.17 -5.37
C THR A 63 8.55 -8.59 -4.83
N ASP A 64 7.39 -9.22 -4.99
CA ASP A 64 7.11 -10.59 -4.54
C ASP A 64 7.57 -11.66 -5.55
N GLY A 65 8.13 -11.25 -6.70
CA GLY A 65 8.88 -12.14 -7.59
C GLY A 65 8.10 -13.33 -8.13
N LEU A 66 6.76 -13.26 -8.18
CA LEU A 66 5.95 -14.24 -8.91
C LEU A 66 6.07 -13.93 -10.41
N GLU A 67 7.05 -14.56 -11.07
CA GLU A 67 6.99 -14.82 -12.51
C GLU A 67 5.91 -15.85 -12.85
#